data_AF-H8GH58-F1
#
_entry.id   AF-H8GH58-F1
#
_cell.length_a   1.000
_cell.length_b   1.000
_cell.length_c   1.000
_cell.angle_alpha   90.00
_cell.angle_beta   90.00
_cell.angle_gamma   90.00
#
_symmetry.space_group_name_H-M   'P 1'
#
loop_
_entity.id
_entity.type
_entity.pdbx_description
1 polymer ?
#
loop_
_entity_poly.entity_id
_entity_poly.type
_entity_poly.pdbx_seq_one_letter_code
_entity_poly.pdbx_strand_id
1 'polypeptide(L)'
;MKNILNMPLLTVLLFAAGSADVYADPYHSKSCRAFQGKLTDLKLHESPKRVLLIPLLSRDPDAKESPRWPEQPARVLKTFYKNRFNSEVQILHDIWNWSDYYPQVERLALESPPFDRIIFISHGGFDGPVMKNAVFRQKHRINGDKGELVQLSEAQPGLLNRMEVTYGLTKNRVFSDYIASNLDHFKSMKSSDIFQQLKNLEMRLQPLDQSCFERYCGPDKLANSPARLKPYRLDICERTCREPLFQQKNSADISSERFFAFTKSLDSLLTKNGLIFFGTCNPGSTAPQKEDEPDTTELLINSRLAGGPHKTYVHLVSAATGRVAAGPIGKSSAEDIIHRVTLFENNRAQRRLCIALPPQAP
;
A
#
# COMPACT_ATOMS: atom_id res chain seq x y z
N MET A 1 -56.88 -15.48 23.95
CA MET A 1 -56.09 -15.84 22.76
C MET A 1 -55.87 -14.61 21.90
N LYS A 2 -54.70 -13.97 22.00
CA LYS A 2 -54.15 -13.02 21.03
C LYS A 2 -52.63 -13.12 21.14
N ASN A 3 -52.01 -13.86 20.21
CA ASN A 3 -50.56 -13.95 20.08
C ASN A 3 -50.05 -12.63 19.50
N ILE A 4 -49.64 -11.72 20.38
CA ILE A 4 -48.86 -10.55 19.99
C ILE A 4 -47.43 -11.06 19.80
N LEU A 5 -47.10 -11.45 18.58
CA LEU A 5 -45.72 -11.73 18.20
C LEU A 5 -44.93 -10.43 18.32
N ASN A 6 -43.95 -10.42 19.24
CA ASN A 6 -42.99 -9.34 19.43
C ASN A 6 -42.11 -9.17 18.18
N MET A 7 -42.61 -8.40 17.21
CA MET A 7 -41.91 -7.97 16.00
C MET A 7 -40.63 -7.14 16.24
N PRO A 8 -40.40 -6.39 17.34
CA PRO A 8 -39.15 -5.64 17.47
C PRO A 8 -37.96 -6.51 17.88
N LEU A 9 -38.18 -7.75 18.35
CA LEU A 9 -37.08 -8.68 18.68
C LEU A 9 -36.51 -9.35 17.43
N LEU A 10 -37.35 -9.60 16.41
CA LEU A 10 -36.94 -10.26 15.17
C LEU A 10 -36.10 -9.34 14.27
N THR A 11 -36.35 -8.03 14.28
CA THR A 11 -35.56 -7.05 13.54
C THR A 11 -34.18 -6.82 14.18
N VAL A 12 -34.05 -6.89 15.51
CA VAL A 12 -32.74 -6.81 16.17
C VAL A 12 -31.90 -8.08 15.93
N LEU A 13 -32.54 -9.25 15.81
CA LEU A 13 -31.87 -10.52 15.45
C LEU A 13 -31.49 -10.59 13.96
N LEU A 14 -32.24 -9.95 13.06
CA LEU A 14 -31.92 -9.92 11.62
C LEU A 14 -30.87 -8.85 11.26
N PHE A 15 -30.70 -7.78 12.06
CA PHE A 15 -29.57 -6.85 11.92
C PHE A 15 -28.25 -7.37 12.52
N ALA A 16 -28.27 -8.48 13.26
CA ALA A 16 -27.07 -9.17 13.74
C ALA A 16 -26.52 -10.22 12.75
N ALA A 17 -27.22 -10.48 11.63
CA ALA A 17 -26.84 -11.50 10.64
C ALA A 17 -26.29 -10.90 9.32
N GLY A 18 -25.88 -9.63 9.32
CA GLY A 18 -25.49 -8.88 8.12
C GLY A 18 -24.05 -8.38 8.06
N SER A 19 -23.21 -8.67 9.05
CA SER A 19 -21.75 -8.56 8.90
C SER A 19 -21.21 -9.98 8.93
N ALA A 20 -20.85 -10.51 7.77
CA ALA A 20 -19.99 -11.67 7.71
C ALA A 20 -18.78 -11.36 8.59
N ASP A 21 -18.70 -12.06 9.72
CA ASP A 21 -17.60 -11.96 10.65
C ASP A 21 -16.39 -12.58 9.94
N VAL A 22 -15.63 -11.74 9.22
CA VAL A 22 -14.39 -12.10 8.50
C VAL A 22 -13.34 -12.67 9.47
N TYR A 23 -13.61 -12.70 10.77
CA TYR A 23 -12.77 -13.26 11.82
C TYR A 23 -13.16 -14.67 12.26
N ALA A 24 -14.12 -15.33 11.60
CA ALA A 24 -14.60 -16.67 11.98
C ALA A 24 -13.88 -17.85 11.29
N ASP A 25 -12.69 -17.66 10.72
CA ASP A 25 -11.89 -18.78 10.24
C ASP A 25 -10.86 -19.24 11.31
N PRO A 26 -11.05 -20.41 11.96
CA PRO A 26 -10.11 -20.99 12.92
C PRO A 26 -8.73 -21.33 12.31
N TYR A 27 -8.57 -21.30 10.98
CA TYR A 27 -7.28 -21.39 10.30
C TYR A 27 -6.52 -20.06 10.25
N HIS A 28 -7.21 -18.91 10.26
CA HIS A 28 -6.58 -17.59 10.19
C HIS A 28 -5.95 -17.13 11.52
N SER A 29 -6.38 -17.69 12.65
CA SER A 29 -5.90 -17.34 14.00
C SER A 29 -4.55 -17.96 14.42
N LYS A 30 -3.85 -18.68 13.52
CA LYS A 30 -2.65 -19.49 13.89
C LYS A 30 -1.29 -18.96 13.42
N SER A 31 -1.19 -17.99 12.51
CA SER A 31 0.12 -17.65 11.91
C SER A 31 1.04 -16.84 12.82
N CYS A 32 0.45 -16.01 13.70
CA CYS A 32 1.13 -15.20 14.71
C CYS A 32 0.20 -15.08 15.91
N ARG A 33 0.26 -16.03 16.87
CA ARG A 33 -0.58 -15.95 18.08
C ARG A 33 -0.35 -14.60 18.78
N ALA A 34 -1.36 -14.12 19.51
CA ALA A 34 -1.24 -13.01 20.45
C ALA A 34 0.11 -13.06 21.18
N PHE A 35 0.88 -11.96 21.16
CA PHE A 35 2.07 -11.88 21.99
C PHE A 35 1.64 -11.91 23.46
N GLN A 36 1.89 -13.04 24.12
CA GLN A 36 1.64 -13.24 25.55
C GLN A 36 2.95 -13.37 26.36
N GLY A 37 4.10 -13.23 25.69
CA GLY A 37 5.43 -13.29 26.31
C GLY A 37 5.85 -11.97 26.96
N LYS A 38 7.02 -11.99 27.60
CA LYS A 38 7.70 -10.79 28.12
C LYS A 38 8.69 -10.26 27.09
N LEU A 39 9.00 -8.95 27.11
CA LEU A 39 10.06 -8.36 26.26
C LEU A 39 11.40 -9.08 26.42
N THR A 40 11.67 -9.56 27.63
CA THR A 40 12.88 -10.33 27.98
C THR A 40 13.05 -11.57 27.13
N ASP A 41 11.94 -12.20 26.71
CA ASP A 41 11.95 -13.41 25.91
C ASP A 41 12.42 -13.14 24.47
N LEU A 42 12.33 -11.88 24.03
CA LEU A 42 12.75 -11.41 22.71
C LEU A 42 14.22 -10.96 22.68
N LYS A 43 14.93 -11.04 23.82
CA LYS A 43 16.32 -10.54 23.99
C LYS A 43 16.50 -9.08 23.56
N LEU A 44 15.43 -8.29 23.64
CA LEU A 44 15.45 -6.86 23.32
C LEU A 44 16.04 -6.07 24.49
N HIS A 45 16.54 -4.87 24.20
CA HIS A 45 16.84 -3.90 25.26
C HIS A 45 15.55 -3.56 26.05
N GLU A 46 15.49 -3.95 27.31
CA GLU A 46 14.34 -3.70 28.21
C GLU A 46 14.09 -2.21 28.46
N SER A 47 15.17 -1.41 28.46
CA SER A 47 15.11 0.05 28.53
C SER A 47 15.74 0.63 27.26
N PRO A 48 14.95 0.97 26.23
CA PRO A 48 15.47 1.50 24.98
C PRO A 48 16.10 2.87 25.24
N LYS A 49 17.38 3.02 24.88
CA LYS A 49 18.12 4.28 25.03
C LYS A 49 17.92 5.18 23.83
N ARG A 50 17.83 4.60 22.62
CA ARG A 50 17.71 5.38 21.37
C ARG A 50 16.56 4.86 20.52
N VAL A 51 15.67 5.78 20.14
CA VAL A 51 14.45 5.47 19.37
C VAL A 51 14.35 6.35 18.15
N LEU A 52 14.14 5.74 16.98
CA LEU A 52 13.86 6.42 15.73
C LEU A 52 12.37 6.28 15.38
N LEU A 53 11.68 7.39 15.20
CA LEU A 53 10.31 7.45 14.72
C LEU A 53 10.28 7.95 13.28
N ILE A 54 9.58 7.23 12.41
CA ILE A 54 9.54 7.48 10.97
C ILE A 54 8.08 7.65 10.54
N PRO A 55 7.51 8.86 10.67
CA PRO A 55 6.23 9.20 10.09
C PRO A 55 6.35 9.28 8.55
N LEU A 56 5.58 8.46 7.81
CA LEU A 56 5.55 8.53 6.34
C LEU A 56 4.30 9.27 5.87
N LEU A 57 4.51 10.39 5.20
CA LEU A 57 3.47 11.31 4.79
C LEU A 57 2.81 10.82 3.50
N SER A 58 1.51 11.08 3.37
CA SER A 58 0.75 10.66 2.18
C SER A 58 -0.27 11.72 1.81
N ARG A 59 -0.14 12.33 0.62
CA ARG A 59 -1.10 13.32 0.13
C ARG A 59 -2.16 12.67 -0.73
N ASP A 60 -3.37 12.47 -0.19
CA ASP A 60 -4.52 12.09 -0.99
C ASP A 60 -5.49 13.24 -1.21
N PRO A 61 -5.60 13.79 -2.44
CA PRO A 61 -6.52 14.90 -2.71
C PRO A 61 -7.99 14.52 -2.44
N ASP A 62 -8.30 13.23 -2.49
CA ASP A 62 -9.65 12.70 -2.27
C ASP A 62 -9.90 12.27 -0.81
N ALA A 63 -8.85 12.20 0.03
CA ALA A 63 -9.02 11.83 1.43
C ALA A 63 -9.31 13.04 2.31
N LYS A 64 -10.18 12.84 3.30
CA LYS A 64 -10.47 13.84 4.35
C LYS A 64 -9.40 13.89 5.44
N GLU A 65 -8.47 12.93 5.45
CA GLU A 65 -7.42 12.83 6.45
C GLU A 65 -6.26 13.77 6.14
N SER A 66 -5.67 14.38 7.18
CA SER A 66 -4.49 15.22 7.02
C SER A 66 -3.32 14.40 6.45
N PRO A 67 -2.62 14.88 5.40
CA PRO A 67 -1.43 14.19 4.89
C PRO A 67 -0.30 14.01 5.91
N ARG A 68 -0.33 14.81 6.98
CA ARG A 68 0.62 14.81 8.10
C ARG A 68 0.10 14.11 9.36
N TRP A 69 -1.01 13.37 9.28
CA TRP A 69 -1.54 12.63 10.43
C TRP A 69 -0.50 11.76 11.16
N PRO A 70 0.51 11.12 10.50
CA PRO A 70 1.47 10.27 11.20
C PRO A 70 2.38 11.00 12.17
N GLU A 71 2.54 12.32 12.02
CA GLU A 71 3.37 13.14 12.89
C GLU A 71 2.75 13.28 14.29
N GLN A 72 1.42 13.23 14.43
CA GLN A 72 0.78 13.33 15.73
C GLN A 72 1.08 12.10 16.61
N PRO A 73 0.88 10.84 16.16
CA PRO A 73 1.36 9.67 16.90
C PRO A 73 2.85 9.69 17.18
N ALA A 74 3.68 10.16 16.24
CA ALA A 74 5.12 10.28 16.45
C ALA A 74 5.44 11.21 17.64
N ARG A 75 4.76 12.36 17.74
CA ARG A 75 4.91 13.29 18.89
C ARG A 75 4.50 12.64 20.21
N VAL A 76 3.39 11.90 20.24
CA VAL A 76 2.93 11.21 21.46
C VAL A 76 3.92 10.13 21.88
N LEU A 77 4.39 9.31 20.94
CA LEU A 77 5.39 8.27 21.21
C LEU A 77 6.73 8.85 21.65
N LYS A 78 7.15 9.98 21.09
CA LYS A 78 8.36 10.70 21.56
C LYS A 78 8.25 11.08 23.02
N THR A 79 7.13 11.67 23.43
CA THR A 79 6.88 12.02 24.84
C THR A 79 6.87 10.77 25.72
N PHE A 80 6.22 9.69 25.27
CA PHE A 80 6.21 8.41 25.99
C PHE A 80 7.62 7.88 26.24
N TYR A 81 8.45 7.71 25.21
CA TYR A 81 9.80 7.15 25.36
C TYR A 81 10.71 8.04 26.22
N LYS A 82 10.65 9.37 26.03
CA LYS A 82 11.39 10.32 26.87
C LYS A 82 11.00 10.20 28.34
N ASN A 83 9.71 10.19 28.65
CA ASN A 83 9.25 10.21 30.03
C ASN A 83 9.40 8.84 30.72
N ARG A 84 9.18 7.75 29.98
CA ARG A 84 9.15 6.40 30.54
C ARG A 84 10.54 5.78 30.71
N PHE A 85 11.46 6.09 29.80
CA PHE A 85 12.77 5.44 29.69
C PHE A 85 13.95 6.41 29.64
N ASN A 86 13.68 7.73 29.63
CA ASN A 86 14.72 8.76 29.40
C ASN A 86 15.48 8.53 28.08
N SER A 87 14.78 8.04 27.04
CA SER A 87 15.40 7.76 25.74
C SER A 87 15.74 9.04 24.96
N GLU A 88 16.82 8.98 24.20
CA GLU A 88 17.05 9.86 23.06
C GLU A 88 16.10 9.46 21.93
N VAL A 89 15.22 10.38 21.54
CA VAL A 89 14.22 10.11 20.48
C VAL A 89 14.42 11.06 19.31
N GLN A 90 14.68 10.47 18.14
CA GLN A 90 14.79 11.17 16.87
C GLN A 90 13.55 10.90 16.02
N ILE A 91 13.10 11.92 15.28
CA ILE A 91 11.98 11.82 14.35
C ILE A 91 12.51 12.20 12.96
N LEU A 92 12.27 11.36 11.95
CA LEU A 92 12.46 11.77 10.56
C LEU A 92 11.30 12.65 10.12
N HIS A 93 11.62 13.71 9.38
CA HIS A 93 10.65 14.70 8.96
C HIS A 93 10.52 14.73 7.44
N ASP A 94 9.34 15.14 6.97
CA ASP A 94 9.06 15.40 5.56
C ASP A 94 9.37 14.24 4.60
N ILE A 95 9.08 13.00 5.03
CA ILE A 95 9.19 11.80 4.19
C ILE A 95 7.90 11.61 3.38
N TRP A 96 7.86 12.09 2.14
CA TRP A 96 6.69 11.98 1.26
C TRP A 96 6.76 10.79 0.30
N ASN A 97 7.97 10.30 0.04
CA ASN A 97 8.23 9.16 -0.83
C ASN A 97 9.54 8.45 -0.44
N TRP A 98 9.81 7.29 -1.06
CA TRP A 98 11.01 6.49 -0.75
C TRP A 98 12.32 7.19 -1.13
N SER A 99 12.32 8.08 -2.13
CA SER A 99 13.49 8.89 -2.49
C SER A 99 13.80 9.98 -1.46
N ASP A 100 12.83 10.40 -0.63
CA ASP A 100 13.10 11.26 0.53
C ASP A 100 13.68 10.45 1.70
N TYR A 101 13.21 9.21 1.86
CA TYR A 101 13.59 8.29 2.93
C TYR A 101 15.06 7.86 2.83
N TYR A 102 15.49 7.33 1.68
CA TYR A 102 16.81 6.69 1.58
C TYR A 102 17.98 7.64 1.90
N PRO A 103 18.05 8.88 1.38
CA PRO A 103 19.15 9.79 1.69
C PRO A 103 19.18 10.22 3.16
N GLN A 104 18.02 10.40 3.79
CA GLN A 104 17.96 10.76 5.21
C GLN A 104 18.46 9.62 6.11
N VAL A 105 18.07 8.38 5.79
CA VAL A 105 18.51 7.20 6.53
C VAL A 105 20.00 6.92 6.31
N GLU A 106 20.49 7.06 5.09
CA GLU A 106 21.92 6.90 4.79
C GLU A 106 22.76 7.89 5.58
N ARG A 107 22.38 9.17 5.57
CA ARG A 107 23.04 10.20 6.39
C ARG A 107 22.99 9.83 7.88
N LEU A 108 21.82 9.41 8.36
CA LEU A 108 21.64 9.06 9.76
C LEU A 108 22.51 7.86 10.17
N ALA A 109 22.64 6.85 9.33
CA ALA A 109 23.48 5.68 9.59
C ALA A 109 24.98 6.02 9.66
N LEU A 110 25.42 7.10 8.99
CA LEU A 110 26.80 7.59 9.04
C LEU A 110 27.08 8.49 10.25
N GLU A 111 26.10 9.31 10.64
CA GLU A 111 26.29 10.37 11.62
C GLU A 111 25.86 9.99 13.04
N SER A 112 25.05 8.94 13.19
CA SER A 112 24.47 8.55 14.47
C SER A 112 24.80 7.10 14.83
N PRO A 113 24.92 6.78 16.13
CA PRO A 113 24.93 5.38 16.56
C PRO A 113 23.64 4.66 16.11
N PRO A 114 23.60 3.33 16.17
CA PRO A 114 22.37 2.59 15.93
C PRO A 114 21.28 2.86 16.99
N PHE A 115 20.04 2.51 16.66
CA PHE A 115 18.84 2.65 17.48
C PHE A 115 18.39 1.30 18.06
N ASP A 116 17.75 1.34 19.23
CA ASP A 116 17.12 0.17 19.86
C ASP A 116 15.72 -0.11 19.32
N ARG A 117 15.06 0.92 18.79
CA ARG A 117 13.73 0.88 18.20
C ARG A 117 13.71 1.72 16.93
N ILE A 118 13.17 1.15 15.86
CA ILE A 118 12.76 1.89 14.66
C ILE A 118 11.25 1.70 14.51
N ILE A 119 10.48 2.79 14.46
CA ILE A 119 9.02 2.74 14.42
C ILE A 119 8.53 3.51 13.20
N PHE A 120 7.98 2.78 12.22
CA PHE A 120 7.25 3.38 11.11
C PHE A 120 5.83 3.72 11.53
N ILE A 121 5.33 4.88 11.13
CA ILE A 121 3.97 5.34 11.38
C ILE A 121 3.41 5.78 10.03
N SER A 122 2.46 5.04 9.48
CA SER A 122 1.94 5.31 8.12
C SER A 122 0.70 4.50 7.79
N HIS A 123 0.15 4.71 6.60
CA HIS A 123 -0.72 3.73 5.96
C HIS A 123 0.05 2.45 5.66
N GLY A 124 -0.66 1.34 5.50
CA GLY A 124 -0.02 0.09 5.14
C GLY A 124 -0.98 -0.95 4.60
N GLY A 125 -0.39 -2.03 4.11
CA GLY A 125 -1.09 -3.24 3.71
C GLY A 125 -0.33 -4.49 4.13
N PHE A 126 -0.64 -5.60 3.46
CA PHE A 126 0.00 -6.89 3.73
C PHE A 126 1.48 -6.92 3.42
N ASP A 127 1.98 -6.00 2.60
CA ASP A 127 3.39 -5.83 2.23
C ASP A 127 4.05 -4.63 2.92
N GLY A 128 3.51 -4.20 4.07
CA GLY A 128 4.15 -3.20 4.92
C GLY A 128 3.68 -1.75 4.69
N PRO A 129 4.54 -0.76 5.03
CA PRO A 129 4.20 0.65 4.93
C PRO A 129 4.00 1.08 3.48
N VAL A 130 2.94 1.85 3.24
CA VAL A 130 2.57 2.36 1.92
C VAL A 130 2.78 3.87 1.90
N MET A 131 3.61 4.31 0.97
CA MET A 131 3.62 5.70 0.51
C MET A 131 2.92 5.78 -0.84
N LYS A 132 2.49 6.98 -1.22
CA LYS A 132 1.91 7.16 -2.54
C LYS A 132 2.97 6.95 -3.62
N ASN A 133 2.58 6.25 -4.68
CA ASN A 133 3.39 5.93 -5.85
C ASN A 133 4.08 7.17 -6.41
N ALA A 134 5.33 7.39 -6.01
CA ALA A 134 6.16 8.42 -6.59
C ALA A 134 6.83 7.86 -7.84
N VAL A 135 6.65 8.53 -8.99
CA VAL A 135 7.33 8.17 -10.23
C VAL A 135 8.81 8.51 -10.08
N PHE A 136 9.63 7.49 -9.88
CA PHE A 136 11.08 7.64 -9.77
C PHE A 136 11.77 7.52 -11.13
N ARG A 137 11.09 6.94 -12.13
CA ARG A 137 11.60 6.86 -13.50
C ARG A 137 10.49 6.96 -14.53
N GLN A 138 10.71 7.77 -15.55
CA GLN A 138 9.87 7.83 -16.74
C GLN A 138 10.75 7.73 -17.97
N LYS A 139 10.30 6.97 -18.97
CA LYS A 139 10.95 6.84 -20.26
C LYS A 139 9.93 7.03 -21.36
N HIS A 140 10.29 7.81 -22.36
CA HIS A 140 9.56 7.89 -23.61
C HIS A 140 10.47 7.38 -24.73
N ARG A 141 9.95 6.49 -25.56
CA ARG A 141 10.67 5.84 -26.65
C ARG A 141 9.84 5.91 -27.92
N ILE A 142 10.51 6.11 -29.03
CA ILE A 142 9.93 6.05 -30.37
C ILE A 142 10.66 4.96 -31.13
N ASN A 143 9.91 3.95 -31.57
CA ASN A 143 10.42 2.83 -32.37
C ASN A 143 9.59 2.73 -33.65
N GLY A 144 10.14 3.26 -34.75
CA GLY A 144 9.41 3.32 -36.03
C GLY A 144 8.17 4.19 -35.94
N ASP A 145 6.99 3.60 -36.20
CA ASP A 145 5.68 4.25 -36.17
C ASP A 145 5.00 4.19 -34.80
N LYS A 146 5.68 3.68 -33.76
CA LYS A 146 5.11 3.51 -32.41
C LYS A 146 5.84 4.35 -31.37
N GLY A 147 5.05 5.01 -30.52
CA GLY A 147 5.48 5.64 -29.29
C GLY A 147 5.18 4.76 -28.08
N GLU A 148 6.08 4.75 -27.11
CA GLU A 148 5.97 4.04 -25.84
C GLU A 148 6.34 4.99 -24.70
N LEU A 149 5.42 5.20 -23.75
CA LEU A 149 5.66 5.90 -22.49
C LEU A 149 5.62 4.87 -21.36
N VAL A 150 6.75 4.70 -20.65
CA VAL A 150 6.86 3.83 -19.48
C VAL A 150 7.11 4.67 -18.24
N GLN A 151 6.26 4.55 -17.24
CA GLN A 151 6.48 5.08 -15.90
C GLN A 151 6.71 3.95 -14.91
N LEU A 152 7.74 4.12 -14.08
CA LEU A 152 8.03 3.27 -12.95
C LEU A 152 7.84 4.08 -11.67
N SER A 153 7.07 3.51 -10.75
CA SER A 153 6.76 4.11 -9.46
C SER A 153 6.83 3.06 -8.36
N GLU A 154 6.95 3.52 -7.12
CA GLU A 154 7.09 2.66 -5.95
C GLU A 154 6.22 3.20 -4.82
N ALA A 155 5.28 2.38 -4.35
CA ALA A 155 4.48 2.67 -3.15
C ALA A 155 5.06 1.98 -1.92
N GLN A 156 5.55 0.76 -2.10
CA GLN A 156 6.09 -0.09 -1.04
C GLN A 156 7.48 -0.57 -1.47
N PRO A 157 8.46 -0.61 -0.56
CA PRO A 157 9.82 -0.97 -0.93
C PRO A 157 9.84 -2.40 -1.48
N GLY A 158 10.28 -2.56 -2.72
CA GLY A 158 10.30 -3.87 -3.37
C GLY A 158 9.12 -4.18 -4.27
N LEU A 159 8.08 -3.34 -4.32
CA LEU A 159 7.00 -3.45 -5.29
C LEU A 159 7.12 -2.35 -6.35
N LEU A 160 7.55 -2.76 -7.54
CA LEU A 160 7.73 -1.89 -8.68
C LEU A 160 6.45 -1.81 -9.49
N ASN A 161 5.78 -0.66 -9.48
CA ASN A 161 4.62 -0.40 -10.30
C ASN A 161 5.05 0.15 -11.66
N ARG A 162 4.66 -0.53 -12.74
CA ARG A 162 4.91 -0.13 -14.12
C ARG A 162 3.59 0.25 -14.80
N MET A 163 3.53 1.47 -15.32
CA MET A 163 2.51 1.87 -16.28
C MET A 163 3.18 2.02 -17.64
N GLU A 164 2.59 1.41 -18.67
CA GLU A 164 3.05 1.51 -20.05
C GLU A 164 1.91 1.98 -20.93
N VAL A 165 2.13 3.05 -21.68
CA VAL A 165 1.24 3.57 -22.71
C VAL A 165 1.90 3.39 -24.07
N THR A 166 1.28 2.60 -24.94
CA THR A 166 1.72 2.41 -26.33
C THR A 166 0.74 3.04 -27.31
N TYR A 167 1.23 3.76 -28.31
CA TYR A 167 0.39 4.48 -29.28
C TYR A 167 1.05 4.57 -30.66
N GLY A 168 0.26 4.76 -31.72
CA GLY A 168 0.76 4.93 -33.08
C GLY A 168 1.02 6.41 -33.41
N LEU A 169 2.21 6.74 -33.91
CA LEU A 169 2.61 8.11 -34.25
C LEU A 169 1.88 8.66 -35.48
N THR A 170 1.57 7.80 -36.45
CA THR A 170 0.89 8.19 -37.69
C THR A 170 -0.64 8.12 -37.59
N LYS A 171 -1.16 7.43 -36.57
CA LYS A 171 -2.60 7.18 -36.41
C LYS A 171 -3.39 8.47 -36.13
N ASN A 172 -2.84 9.34 -35.30
CA ASN A 172 -3.35 10.69 -35.10
C ASN A 172 -2.23 11.60 -34.56
N ARG A 173 -1.78 12.52 -35.41
CA ARG A 173 -0.65 13.41 -35.09
C ARG A 173 -0.94 14.33 -33.89
N VAL A 174 -2.17 14.80 -33.75
CA VAL A 174 -2.58 15.66 -32.62
C VAL A 174 -2.44 14.90 -31.31
N PHE A 175 -2.82 13.62 -31.28
CA PHE A 175 -2.66 12.76 -30.12
C PHE A 175 -1.20 12.47 -29.79
N SER A 176 -0.37 12.15 -30.79
CA SER A 176 1.06 11.88 -30.57
C SER A 176 1.80 13.12 -30.07
N ASP A 177 1.51 14.29 -30.65
CA ASP A 177 2.13 15.56 -30.27
C ASP A 177 1.69 15.97 -28.85
N TYR A 178 0.45 15.65 -28.47
CA TYR A 178 -0.05 15.86 -27.12
C TYR A 178 0.74 15.04 -26.10
N ILE A 179 0.95 13.75 -26.34
CA ILE A 179 1.73 12.91 -25.43
C ILE A 179 3.16 13.44 -25.28
N ALA A 180 3.83 13.75 -26.39
CA ALA A 180 5.19 14.26 -26.39
C ALA A 180 5.31 15.60 -25.63
N SER A 181 4.31 16.47 -25.73
CA SER A 181 4.30 17.78 -25.07
C SER A 181 3.92 17.74 -23.59
N ASN A 182 3.34 16.64 -23.10
CA ASN A 182 2.84 16.50 -21.73
C ASN A 182 3.61 15.49 -20.88
N LEU A 183 4.79 15.03 -21.34
CA LEU A 183 5.59 14.03 -20.64
C LEU A 183 5.87 14.41 -19.18
N ASP A 184 6.33 15.64 -18.93
CA ASP A 184 6.63 16.08 -17.56
C ASP A 184 5.39 16.21 -16.69
N HIS A 185 4.25 16.58 -17.29
CA HIS A 185 2.97 16.66 -16.58
C HIS A 185 2.53 15.27 -16.09
N PHE A 186 2.62 14.26 -16.96
CA PHE A 186 2.25 12.89 -16.60
C PHE A 186 3.06 12.32 -15.43
N LYS A 187 4.31 12.75 -15.23
CA LYS A 187 5.16 12.27 -14.12
C LYS A 187 4.53 12.48 -12.74
N SER A 188 3.68 13.51 -12.60
CA SER A 188 3.02 13.88 -11.35
C SER A 188 1.63 13.24 -11.14
N MET A 189 1.12 12.53 -12.14
CA MET A 189 -0.25 12.03 -12.17
C MET A 189 -0.36 10.56 -11.78
N LYS A 190 -1.50 10.14 -11.24
CA LYS A 190 -1.82 8.72 -11.06
C LYS A 190 -2.05 8.09 -12.45
N SER A 191 -1.71 6.82 -12.60
CA SER A 191 -1.95 6.04 -13.83
C SER A 191 -3.43 6.07 -14.29
N SER A 192 -4.38 6.07 -13.35
CA SER A 192 -5.82 6.23 -13.64
C SER A 192 -6.17 7.58 -14.25
N ASP A 193 -5.50 8.64 -13.81
CA ASP A 193 -5.79 10.01 -14.23
C ASP A 193 -5.20 10.23 -15.63
N ILE A 194 -4.01 9.68 -15.89
CA ILE A 194 -3.40 9.63 -17.22
C ILE A 194 -4.34 8.88 -18.19
N PHE A 195 -4.82 7.69 -17.80
CA PHE A 195 -5.75 6.91 -18.61
C PHE A 195 -7.00 7.73 -18.98
N GLN A 196 -7.63 8.35 -17.99
CA GLN A 196 -8.86 9.11 -18.20
C GLN A 196 -8.62 10.34 -19.08
N GLN A 197 -7.49 11.04 -18.90
CA GLN A 197 -7.11 12.19 -19.72
C GLN A 197 -6.85 11.79 -21.17
N LEU A 198 -6.10 10.71 -21.40
CA LEU A 198 -5.84 10.18 -22.75
C LEU A 198 -7.11 9.65 -23.41
N LYS A 199 -8.00 8.99 -22.65
CA LYS A 199 -9.29 8.52 -23.18
C LYS A 199 -10.22 9.68 -23.53
N ASN A 200 -10.26 10.74 -22.73
CA ASN A 200 -11.01 11.95 -23.03
C ASN A 200 -10.46 12.68 -24.26
N LEU A 201 -9.15 12.64 -24.49
CA LEU A 201 -8.54 13.17 -25.71
C LEU A 201 -8.91 12.30 -26.92
N GLU A 202 -8.81 10.98 -26.81
CA GLU A 202 -9.21 10.03 -27.85
C GLU A 202 -10.67 10.24 -28.28
N MET A 203 -11.61 10.36 -27.34
CA MET A 203 -13.03 10.59 -27.64
C MET A 203 -13.28 11.88 -28.43
N ARG A 204 -12.46 12.91 -28.23
CA ARG A 204 -12.54 14.19 -28.96
C ARG A 204 -11.92 14.11 -30.35
N LEU A 205 -10.90 13.27 -30.53
CA LEU A 205 -10.10 13.21 -31.76
C LEU A 205 -10.57 12.12 -32.74
N GLN A 206 -11.10 11.01 -32.23
CA GLN A 206 -11.52 9.87 -33.06
C GLN A 206 -13.02 9.95 -33.35
N PRO A 207 -13.47 9.80 -34.60
CA PRO A 207 -14.89 9.72 -34.90
C PRO A 207 -15.50 8.44 -34.32
N LEU A 208 -16.81 8.49 -34.10
CA LEU A 208 -17.58 7.32 -33.70
C LEU A 208 -17.79 6.42 -34.92
N ASP A 209 -17.46 5.15 -34.81
CA ASP A 209 -17.87 4.12 -35.77
C ASP A 209 -19.39 3.92 -35.63
N GLN A 210 -20.13 4.49 -36.58
CA GLN A 210 -21.58 4.46 -36.59
C GLN A 210 -22.12 3.03 -36.73
N SER A 211 -21.46 2.16 -37.50
CA SER A 211 -21.89 0.78 -37.67
C SER A 211 -21.71 -0.03 -36.37
N CYS A 212 -20.63 0.20 -35.64
CA CYS A 212 -20.47 -0.35 -34.29
C CYS A 212 -21.54 0.21 -33.34
N PHE A 213 -21.73 1.54 -33.34
CA PHE A 213 -22.62 2.20 -32.41
C PHE A 213 -24.08 1.78 -32.61
N GLU A 214 -24.57 1.74 -33.86
CA GLU A 214 -25.92 1.28 -34.18
C GLU A 214 -26.14 -0.17 -33.76
N ARG A 215 -25.14 -1.04 -33.93
CA ARG A 215 -25.22 -2.46 -33.57
C ARG A 215 -25.42 -2.66 -32.06
N TYR A 216 -24.72 -1.90 -31.23
CA TYR A 216 -24.70 -2.09 -29.78
C TYR A 216 -25.59 -1.12 -29.00
N CYS A 217 -25.74 0.10 -29.50
CA CYS A 217 -26.45 1.21 -28.86
C CYS A 217 -27.45 1.92 -29.78
N GLY A 218 -27.89 1.28 -30.87
CA GLY A 218 -28.98 1.79 -31.69
C GLY A 218 -30.28 1.98 -30.91
N PRO A 219 -31.25 2.76 -31.46
CA PRO A 219 -32.51 3.09 -30.80
C PRO A 219 -33.25 1.88 -30.22
N ASP A 220 -33.30 0.77 -30.95
CA ASP A 220 -33.98 -0.46 -30.54
C ASP A 220 -33.32 -1.15 -29.33
N LYS A 221 -31.99 -1.05 -29.21
CA LYS A 221 -31.24 -1.61 -28.07
C LYS A 221 -31.41 -0.74 -26.82
N LEU A 222 -31.53 0.57 -27.00
CA LEU A 222 -31.76 1.52 -25.91
C LEU A 222 -33.22 1.61 -25.48
N ALA A 223 -34.18 1.35 -26.37
CA ALA A 223 -35.62 1.38 -26.08
C ALA A 223 -35.97 0.48 -24.89
N ASN A 224 -35.38 -0.73 -24.86
CA ASN A 224 -35.62 -1.75 -23.83
C ASN A 224 -34.74 -1.58 -22.57
N SER A 225 -33.89 -0.55 -22.53
CA SER A 225 -33.02 -0.29 -21.37
C SER A 225 -33.76 0.54 -20.32
N PRO A 226 -33.64 0.23 -19.01
CA PRO A 226 -34.13 1.11 -17.96
C PRO A 226 -33.58 2.53 -18.12
N ALA A 227 -34.42 3.56 -17.96
CA ALA A 227 -34.03 4.96 -18.17
C ALA A 227 -32.75 5.35 -17.40
N ARG A 228 -32.60 4.85 -16.17
CA ARG A 228 -31.42 5.05 -15.32
C ARG A 228 -30.11 4.48 -15.89
N LEU A 229 -30.18 3.48 -16.77
CA LEU A 229 -29.02 2.81 -17.37
C LEU A 229 -28.69 3.30 -18.78
N LYS A 230 -29.61 4.04 -19.42
CA LYS A 230 -29.40 4.54 -20.80
C LYS A 230 -28.16 5.44 -20.91
N PRO A 231 -27.91 6.42 -20.00
CA PRO A 231 -26.71 7.26 -20.09
C PRO A 231 -25.42 6.46 -19.96
N TYR A 232 -25.40 5.49 -19.04
CA TYR A 232 -24.23 4.61 -18.83
C TYR A 232 -23.95 3.73 -20.05
N ARG A 233 -24.99 3.16 -20.68
CA ARG A 233 -24.83 2.38 -21.91
C ARG A 233 -24.32 3.22 -23.08
N LEU A 234 -24.84 4.43 -23.23
CA LEU A 234 -24.38 5.38 -24.25
C LEU A 234 -22.89 5.69 -24.07
N ASP A 235 -22.46 6.04 -22.86
CA ASP A 235 -21.04 6.31 -22.57
C ASP A 235 -20.12 5.11 -22.88
N ILE A 236 -20.53 3.87 -22.54
CA ILE A 236 -19.77 2.67 -22.91
C ILE A 236 -19.65 2.53 -24.43
N CYS A 237 -20.77 2.62 -25.16
CA CYS A 237 -20.74 2.47 -26.61
C CYS A 237 -19.91 3.56 -27.29
N GLU A 238 -20.02 4.81 -26.84
CA GLU A 238 -19.19 5.89 -27.36
C GLU A 238 -17.69 5.68 -27.11
N ARG A 239 -17.32 4.98 -26.03
CA ARG A 239 -15.93 4.63 -25.72
C ARG A 239 -15.41 3.41 -26.46
N THR A 240 -16.26 2.42 -26.71
CA THR A 240 -15.90 1.14 -27.36
C THR A 240 -15.96 1.22 -28.88
N CYS A 241 -16.91 1.99 -29.44
CA CYS A 241 -17.09 2.15 -30.88
C CYS A 241 -16.23 3.27 -31.48
N ARG A 242 -15.09 3.59 -30.86
CA ARG A 242 -14.07 4.47 -31.44
C ARG A 242 -12.79 3.67 -31.61
N GLU A 243 -12.10 3.92 -32.70
CA GLU A 243 -10.82 3.26 -32.93
C GLU A 243 -9.80 3.73 -31.86
N PRO A 244 -9.20 2.83 -31.07
CA PRO A 244 -8.34 3.24 -29.97
C PRO A 244 -7.03 3.85 -30.47
N LEU A 245 -6.61 4.97 -29.88
CA LEU A 245 -5.35 5.66 -30.17
C LEU A 245 -4.19 5.16 -29.34
N PHE A 246 -4.48 4.55 -28.19
CA PHE A 246 -3.47 4.02 -27.28
C PHE A 246 -3.94 2.73 -26.61
N GLN A 247 -2.99 2.02 -26.04
CA GLN A 247 -3.23 0.98 -25.05
C GLN A 247 -2.45 1.35 -23.80
N GLN A 248 -3.05 1.15 -22.63
CA GLN A 248 -2.38 1.30 -21.36
C GLN A 248 -2.35 -0.04 -20.64
N LYS A 249 -1.17 -0.46 -20.20
CA LYS A 249 -0.97 -1.64 -19.36
C LYS A 249 -0.40 -1.19 -18.03
N ASN A 250 -0.96 -1.73 -16.96
CA ASN A 250 -0.42 -1.59 -15.62
C ASN A 250 0.06 -2.96 -15.16
N SER A 251 1.25 -3.04 -14.61
CA SER A 251 1.78 -4.23 -13.95
C SER A 251 2.48 -3.84 -12.66
N ALA A 252 2.63 -4.81 -11.77
CA ALA A 252 3.40 -4.66 -10.56
C ALA A 252 4.33 -5.86 -10.43
N ASP A 253 5.63 -5.58 -10.34
CA ASP A 253 6.70 -6.57 -10.33
C ASP A 253 7.44 -6.54 -8.99
N ILE A 254 7.92 -7.70 -8.54
CA ILE A 254 8.78 -7.78 -7.35
C ILE A 254 10.19 -7.31 -7.72
N SER A 255 10.67 -6.28 -7.03
CA SER A 255 12.02 -5.74 -7.16
C SER A 255 12.87 -6.14 -5.95
N SER A 256 13.68 -7.18 -6.12
CA SER A 256 14.62 -7.64 -5.09
C SER A 256 15.62 -6.55 -4.67
N GLU A 257 16.16 -5.78 -5.63
CA GLU A 257 17.09 -4.68 -5.39
C GLU A 257 16.49 -3.65 -4.43
N ARG A 258 15.27 -3.18 -4.71
CA ARG A 258 14.58 -2.17 -3.89
C ARG A 258 14.27 -2.69 -2.49
N PHE A 259 13.79 -3.93 -2.40
CA PHE A 259 13.51 -4.56 -1.11
C PHE A 259 14.79 -4.68 -0.26
N PHE A 260 15.87 -5.21 -0.84
CA PHE A 260 17.13 -5.38 -0.11
C PHE A 260 17.82 -4.05 0.22
N ALA A 261 17.66 -3.02 -0.60
CA ALA A 261 18.13 -1.67 -0.26
C ALA A 261 17.42 -1.16 1.01
N PHE A 262 16.10 -1.35 1.10
CA PHE A 262 15.32 -1.00 2.28
C PHE A 262 15.68 -1.83 3.53
N THR A 263 15.81 -3.15 3.41
CA THR A 263 16.16 -3.97 4.58
C THR A 263 17.59 -3.73 5.05
N LYS A 264 18.52 -3.46 4.12
CA LYS A 264 19.90 -3.08 4.46
C LYS A 264 19.95 -1.74 5.21
N SER A 265 19.13 -0.77 4.82
CA SER A 265 19.07 0.51 5.54
C SER A 265 18.50 0.37 6.96
N LEU A 266 17.61 -0.60 7.18
CA LEU A 266 17.15 -0.95 8.53
C LEU A 266 18.22 -1.66 9.36
N ASP A 267 18.94 -2.61 8.77
CA ASP A 267 20.04 -3.32 9.43
C ASP A 267 21.16 -2.37 9.88
N SER A 268 21.49 -1.36 9.06
CA SER A 268 22.51 -0.36 9.40
C SER A 268 22.09 0.60 10.51
N LEU A 269 20.79 0.88 10.64
CA LEU A 269 20.27 1.79 11.66
C LEU A 269 20.00 1.11 13.00
N LEU A 270 19.89 -0.23 13.05
CA LEU A 270 19.38 -0.92 14.23
C LEU A 270 20.46 -1.73 14.96
N THR A 271 20.48 -1.65 16.29
CA THR A 271 21.33 -2.53 17.11
C THR A 271 20.97 -4.00 16.87
N LYS A 272 21.91 -4.92 17.16
CA LYS A 272 21.70 -6.37 17.00
C LYS A 272 20.46 -6.88 17.76
N ASN A 273 20.16 -6.27 18.90
CA ASN A 273 19.03 -6.58 19.78
C ASN A 273 17.91 -5.53 19.68
N GLY A 274 17.81 -4.84 18.54
CA GLY A 274 16.79 -3.83 18.31
C GLY A 274 15.51 -4.40 17.70
N LEU A 275 14.47 -3.58 17.72
CA LEU A 275 13.14 -3.89 17.18
C LEU A 275 12.76 -2.96 16.03
N ILE A 276 12.23 -3.54 14.96
CA ILE A 276 11.53 -2.81 13.89
C ILE A 276 10.03 -2.94 14.13
N PHE A 277 9.34 -1.82 14.32
CA PHE A 277 7.89 -1.79 14.51
C PHE A 277 7.20 -1.09 13.34
N PHE A 278 6.27 -1.78 12.69
CA PHE A 278 5.43 -1.22 11.64
C PHE A 278 4.07 -0.81 12.22
N GLY A 279 3.94 0.46 12.59
CA GLY A 279 2.68 1.09 12.97
C GLY A 279 1.83 1.43 11.74
N THR A 280 1.35 0.40 11.06
CA THR A 280 0.57 0.51 9.81
C THR A 280 -0.53 -0.56 9.76
N CYS A 281 -1.46 -0.49 8.82
CA CYS A 281 -2.50 -1.52 8.70
C CYS A 281 -1.95 -2.84 8.14
N ASN A 282 -2.25 -3.95 8.82
CA ASN A 282 -2.05 -5.34 8.37
C ASN A 282 -0.62 -5.91 8.14
N PRO A 283 0.52 -5.31 8.52
CA PRO A 283 1.83 -5.94 8.25
C PRO A 283 2.06 -7.23 9.05
N GLY A 284 1.32 -7.42 10.15
CA GLY A 284 1.31 -8.65 10.94
C GLY A 284 0.19 -9.62 10.57
N SER A 285 -0.60 -9.33 9.53
CA SER A 285 -1.72 -10.17 9.10
C SER A 285 -1.29 -11.11 8.01
N THR A 286 -1.83 -12.33 8.01
CA THR A 286 -1.74 -13.22 6.85
C THR A 286 -2.47 -12.57 5.69
N ALA A 287 -1.87 -12.54 4.50
CA ALA A 287 -2.59 -12.09 3.34
C ALA A 287 -3.71 -13.07 2.95
N PRO A 288 -4.85 -12.57 2.42
CA PRO A 288 -5.89 -13.45 1.89
C PRO A 288 -5.30 -14.30 0.75
N GLN A 289 -5.61 -15.59 0.76
CA GLN A 289 -5.39 -16.44 -0.41
C GLN A 289 -6.36 -15.96 -1.49
N LYS A 290 -5.86 -15.25 -2.51
CA LYS A 290 -6.66 -14.96 -3.70
C LYS A 290 -6.48 -16.09 -4.70
N GLU A 291 -7.57 -16.50 -5.34
CA GLU A 291 -7.51 -17.16 -6.63
C GLU A 291 -6.83 -16.20 -7.62
N ASP A 292 -5.91 -16.71 -8.43
CA ASP A 292 -5.10 -15.93 -9.38
C ASP A 292 -5.99 -15.14 -10.34
N GLU A 293 -6.29 -13.88 -10.01
CA GLU A 293 -6.87 -12.93 -10.96
C GLU A 293 -5.75 -12.49 -11.90
N PRO A 294 -5.91 -12.64 -13.24
CA PRO A 294 -4.93 -12.10 -14.18
C PRO A 294 -4.80 -10.60 -13.93
N ASP A 295 -3.56 -10.12 -13.84
CA ASP A 295 -3.14 -8.74 -13.54
C ASP A 295 -3.08 -8.31 -12.05
N THR A 296 -3.15 -9.24 -11.08
CA THR A 296 -2.90 -8.93 -9.66
C THR A 296 -1.48 -9.28 -9.20
N THR A 297 -0.84 -8.36 -8.47
CA THR A 297 0.54 -8.46 -7.96
C THR A 297 0.76 -9.71 -7.09
N GLU A 298 1.86 -10.42 -7.30
CA GLU A 298 2.39 -11.36 -6.32
C GLU A 298 2.85 -10.58 -5.09
N LEU A 299 2.20 -10.77 -3.94
CA LEU A 299 2.57 -10.12 -2.70
C LEU A 299 4.03 -10.43 -2.34
N LEU A 300 4.76 -9.45 -1.77
CA LEU A 300 6.18 -9.63 -1.39
C LEU A 300 6.37 -10.85 -0.48
N ILE A 301 5.41 -11.09 0.40
CA ILE A 301 5.44 -12.23 1.33
C ILE A 301 5.39 -13.59 0.62
N ASN A 302 4.83 -13.68 -0.59
CA ASN A 302 4.75 -14.92 -1.36
C ASN A 302 6.02 -15.19 -2.17
N SER A 303 6.91 -14.20 -2.27
CA SER A 303 8.15 -14.31 -3.03
C SER A 303 9.20 -15.17 -2.33
N ARG A 304 10.26 -15.52 -3.07
CA ARG A 304 11.46 -16.20 -2.54
C ARG A 304 12.44 -15.25 -1.83
N LEU A 305 12.10 -13.96 -1.67
CA LEU A 305 12.98 -13.01 -0.98
C LEU A 305 13.24 -13.46 0.45
N ALA A 306 14.49 -13.32 0.89
CA ALA A 306 14.96 -13.74 2.22
C ALA A 306 14.56 -15.20 2.58
N GLY A 307 14.61 -16.13 1.62
CA GLY A 307 14.32 -17.55 1.85
C GLY A 307 12.84 -17.88 2.01
N GLY A 308 11.95 -17.03 1.51
CA GLY A 308 10.49 -17.19 1.57
C GLY A 308 9.94 -18.40 0.79
N PRO A 309 8.61 -18.57 0.75
CA PRO A 309 7.58 -17.60 1.16
C PRO A 309 7.46 -17.41 2.67
N HIS A 310 6.94 -16.25 3.07
CA HIS A 310 6.75 -15.82 4.45
C HIS A 310 5.26 -15.68 4.79
N LYS A 311 4.91 -15.89 6.06
CA LYS A 311 3.51 -15.82 6.50
C LYS A 311 2.93 -14.40 6.49
N THR A 312 3.75 -13.41 6.84
CA THR A 312 3.36 -12.00 6.98
C THR A 312 4.57 -11.12 6.66
N TYR A 313 4.35 -9.83 6.42
CA TYR A 313 5.44 -8.90 6.09
C TYR A 313 6.49 -8.79 7.20
N VAL A 314 6.07 -8.84 8.47
CA VAL A 314 7.04 -8.80 9.58
C VAL A 314 7.94 -10.04 9.59
N HIS A 315 7.48 -11.21 9.13
CA HIS A 315 8.36 -12.38 8.98
C HIS A 315 9.38 -12.17 7.85
N LEU A 316 8.93 -11.65 6.71
CA LEU A 316 9.82 -11.32 5.59
C LEU A 316 10.91 -10.32 6.01
N VAL A 317 10.53 -9.23 6.68
CA VAL A 317 11.50 -8.22 7.15
C VAL A 317 12.42 -8.80 8.22
N SER A 318 11.90 -9.59 9.16
CA SER A 318 12.72 -10.22 10.20
C SER A 318 13.76 -11.17 9.61
N ALA A 319 13.37 -11.98 8.62
CA ALA A 319 14.28 -12.86 7.88
C ALA A 319 15.33 -12.07 7.08
N ALA A 320 14.92 -10.98 6.43
CA ALA A 320 15.81 -10.17 5.59
C ALA A 320 16.81 -9.31 6.40
N THR A 321 16.45 -8.89 7.60
CA THR A 321 17.28 -8.01 8.45
C THR A 321 18.03 -8.76 9.55
N GLY A 322 17.63 -10.00 9.86
CA GLY A 322 18.11 -10.71 11.04
C GLY A 322 17.75 -10.01 12.35
N ARG A 323 16.69 -9.19 12.36
CA ARG A 323 16.21 -8.44 13.54
C ARG A 323 14.79 -8.86 13.92
N VAL A 324 14.38 -8.52 15.14
CA VAL A 324 12.99 -8.68 15.55
C VAL A 324 12.14 -7.65 14.81
N ALA A 325 11.04 -8.10 14.20
CA ALA A 325 10.08 -7.22 13.56
C ALA A 325 8.68 -7.44 14.12
N ALA A 326 7.92 -6.36 14.31
CA ALA A 326 6.57 -6.40 14.85
C ALA A 326 5.63 -5.51 14.05
N GLY A 327 4.35 -5.87 14.05
CA GLY A 327 3.32 -5.16 13.29
C GLY A 327 1.93 -5.68 13.61
N PRO A 328 0.88 -4.86 13.44
CA PRO A 328 -0.45 -5.21 13.90
C PRO A 328 -1.13 -6.27 13.01
N ILE A 329 -2.05 -6.98 13.66
CA ILE A 329 -3.00 -7.89 13.03
C ILE A 329 -4.30 -7.12 12.83
N GLY A 330 -4.73 -6.99 11.58
CA GLY A 330 -5.88 -6.20 11.19
C GLY A 330 -5.58 -4.70 11.01
N LYS A 331 -6.67 -3.94 10.87
CA LYS A 331 -6.64 -2.47 10.72
C LYS A 331 -6.09 -1.80 11.98
N SER A 332 -5.44 -0.65 11.78
CA SER A 332 -4.87 0.15 12.86
C SER A 332 -5.19 1.63 12.65
N SER A 333 -5.83 2.26 13.62
CA SER A 333 -5.90 3.73 13.68
C SER A 333 -4.60 4.34 14.22
N ALA A 334 -4.51 5.67 14.21
CA ALA A 334 -3.44 6.43 14.84
C ALA A 334 -3.32 6.13 16.36
N GLU A 335 -4.45 6.08 17.06
CA GLU A 335 -4.54 5.77 18.49
C GLU A 335 -4.14 4.32 18.78
N ASP A 336 -4.56 3.38 17.91
CA ASP A 336 -4.17 1.98 18.02
C ASP A 336 -2.65 1.80 17.97
N ILE A 337 -1.95 2.56 17.11
CA ILE A 337 -0.48 2.52 17.00
C ILE A 337 0.14 2.92 18.34
N ILE A 338 -0.27 4.07 18.88
CA ILE A 338 0.23 4.59 20.16
C ILE A 338 -0.02 3.56 21.27
N HIS A 339 -1.26 3.06 21.34
CA HIS A 339 -1.68 2.13 22.38
C HIS A 339 -0.89 0.82 22.34
N ARG A 340 -0.71 0.23 21.14
CA ARG A 340 0.02 -1.05 20.98
C ARG A 340 1.49 -0.90 21.34
N VAL A 341 2.16 0.15 20.88
CA VAL A 341 3.56 0.42 21.24
C VAL A 341 3.69 0.61 22.75
N THR A 342 2.83 1.43 23.35
CA THR A 342 2.86 1.70 24.79
C THR A 342 2.65 0.43 25.62
N LEU A 343 1.67 -0.40 25.25
CA LEU A 343 1.42 -1.66 25.95
C LEU A 343 2.56 -2.66 25.76
N PHE A 344 3.07 -2.79 24.54
CA PHE A 344 4.19 -3.66 24.23
C PHE A 344 5.44 -3.30 25.05
N GLU A 345 5.85 -2.03 25.05
CA GLU A 345 7.01 -1.55 25.82
C GLU A 345 6.81 -1.68 27.34
N ASN A 346 5.57 -1.79 27.82
CA ASN A 346 5.26 -2.04 29.23
C ASN A 346 5.08 -3.53 29.56
N ASN A 347 5.61 -4.46 28.76
CA ASN A 347 5.49 -5.90 28.98
C ASN A 347 4.04 -6.41 29.07
N ARG A 348 3.10 -5.74 28.40
CA ARG A 348 1.69 -6.14 28.41
C ARG A 348 1.41 -7.01 27.18
N ALA A 349 0.68 -8.10 27.40
CA ALA A 349 0.25 -8.97 26.31
C ALA A 349 -0.55 -8.19 25.25
N GLN A 350 -0.31 -8.51 23.97
CA GLN A 350 -0.93 -7.88 22.81
C GLN A 350 -1.60 -8.92 21.93
N ARG A 351 -2.94 -8.92 21.90
CA ARG A 351 -3.72 -9.86 21.07
C ARG A 351 -3.70 -9.57 19.58
N ARG A 352 -3.39 -8.33 19.19
CA ARG A 352 -3.41 -7.85 17.80
C ARG A 352 -2.04 -7.38 17.32
N LEU A 353 -0.97 -7.99 17.85
CA LEU A 353 0.39 -7.71 17.44
C LEU A 353 1.07 -9.03 17.07
N CYS A 354 1.58 -9.09 15.84
CA CYS A 354 2.44 -10.16 15.38
C CYS A 354 3.89 -9.75 15.62
N ILE A 355 4.71 -10.67 16.13
CA ILE A 355 6.13 -10.47 16.35
C ILE A 355 6.86 -11.63 15.68
N ALA A 356 7.76 -11.30 14.76
CA ALA A 356 8.63 -12.24 14.09
C ALA A 356 10.04 -12.14 14.71
N LEU A 357 10.56 -13.30 15.10
CA LEU A 357 11.95 -13.45 15.53
C LEU A 357 12.81 -13.77 14.31
N PRO A 358 14.08 -13.32 14.29
CA PRO A 358 14.98 -13.64 13.20
C PRO A 358 15.23 -15.15 13.15
N PRO A 359 15.52 -15.71 11.96
CA PRO A 359 15.89 -17.11 11.82
C PRO A 359 17.08 -17.41 12.73
N GLN A 360 16.99 -18.49 13.52
CA GLN A 360 18.15 -18.96 14.28
C GLN A 360 19.17 -19.49 13.28
N ALA A 361 20.41 -19.04 13.37
CA ALA A 361 21.50 -19.65 12.61
C ALA A 361 21.57 -21.14 12.99
N PRO A 362 21.72 -22.05 12.00
CA PRO A 362 21.76 -23.49 12.25
C PRO A 362 22.90 -23.90 13.19
#